data_AF-A0A246G7E7-F1
#
_entry.id   AF-A0A246G7E7-F1
#
_cell.length_a   1.000
_cell.length_b   1.000
_cell.length_c   1.000
_cell.angle_alpha   90.00
_cell.angle_beta   90.00
_cell.angle_gamma   90.00
#
_symmetry.space_group_name_H-M   'P 1'
#
loop_
_entity.id
_entity.type
_entity.pdbx_description
1 polymer ?
#
loop_
_entity_poly.entity_id
_entity_poly.type
_entity_poly.pdbx_seq_one_letter_code
_entity_poly.pdbx_strand_id
1 'polypeptide(L)'
;MDDVDLIYNTNNNWLRSNNPGKVTGVKSFFANVAQYIPYVPLSESIYYSVGYLNNVYTFESDVLQKEAWTYVNDKLLYKNGKSKLDLDYSYTSAHEIGHTILRAYAEGSESSADYSYEHKGSSGYSDTKPVSKGGFTYPMSGEIDLMKYLNNGPRSFLDYDFEIITTEEKDVLGLLWLTKIKIE
;
A
#
# COMPACT_ATOMS: atom_id res chain seq x y z
N MET A 1 -4.27 -15.43 10.21
CA MET A 1 -3.42 -14.35 9.68
C MET A 1 -2.02 -14.93 9.69
N ASP A 2 -1.33 -14.88 8.56
CA ASP A 2 0.05 -15.35 8.48
C ASP A 2 0.97 -14.33 9.15
N ASP A 3 2.18 -14.76 9.51
CA ASP A 3 3.17 -13.90 10.17
C ASP A 3 3.64 -12.80 9.22
N VAL A 4 3.80 -11.58 9.74
CA VAL A 4 4.25 -10.41 8.96
C VAL A 4 5.60 -9.96 9.49
N ASP A 5 6.62 -9.95 8.63
CA ASP A 5 7.95 -9.49 9.01
C ASP A 5 8.04 -7.96 8.94
N LEU A 6 8.47 -7.33 10.04
CA LEU A 6 8.87 -5.93 10.04
C LEU A 6 10.35 -5.81 9.70
N ILE A 7 10.66 -5.15 8.59
CA ILE A 7 12.04 -4.96 8.13
C ILE A 7 12.42 -3.48 8.20
N TYR A 8 13.46 -3.16 8.96
CA TYR A 8 14.08 -1.85 8.94
C TYR A 8 15.00 -1.76 7.71
N ASN A 9 14.58 -1.01 6.69
CA ASN A 9 15.38 -0.82 5.49
C ASN A 9 16.26 0.43 5.63
N THR A 10 17.57 0.23 5.77
CA THR A 10 18.52 1.33 5.95
C THR A 10 19.72 1.23 5.04
N ASN A 11 20.09 2.33 4.35
CA ASN A 11 21.30 2.41 3.51
C ASN A 11 21.30 1.45 2.31
N ASN A 12 20.12 1.21 1.72
CA ASN A 12 19.92 0.31 0.57
C ASN A 12 19.02 0.95 -0.49
N ASN A 13 18.73 0.19 -1.55
CA ASN A 13 17.63 0.49 -2.45
C ASN A 13 16.31 0.54 -1.66
N TRP A 14 15.44 1.46 -2.05
CA TRP A 14 14.09 1.51 -1.50
C TRP A 14 13.30 0.24 -1.87
N LEU A 15 12.61 -0.34 -0.89
CA LEU A 15 11.88 -1.61 -1.01
C LEU A 15 10.38 -1.38 -0.76
N ARG A 16 9.53 -2.14 -1.45
CA ARG A 16 8.06 -2.11 -1.30
C ARG A 16 7.60 -3.15 -0.30
N SER A 17 6.72 -2.74 0.61
CA SER A 17 5.91 -3.67 1.40
C SER A 17 4.95 -4.44 0.51
N ASN A 18 4.62 -5.67 0.90
CA ASN A 18 3.67 -6.52 0.19
C ASN A 18 2.71 -7.17 1.16
N ASN A 19 1.51 -7.46 0.68
CA ASN A 19 0.41 -7.98 1.49
C ASN A 19 0.70 -9.39 2.07
N PRO A 20 0.54 -9.58 3.40
CA PRO A 20 0.63 -10.89 4.04
C PRO A 20 -0.57 -11.81 3.72
N GLY A 21 -0.28 -13.07 3.38
CA GLY A 21 -1.25 -14.16 3.24
C GLY A 21 -1.58 -14.59 1.81
N LYS A 22 -0.64 -14.49 0.84
CA LYS A 22 -0.95 -14.86 -0.55
C LYS A 22 0.19 -15.44 -1.41
N VAL A 23 0.82 -16.52 -0.94
CA VAL A 23 1.53 -17.43 -1.86
C VAL A 23 0.99 -18.86 -1.78
N THR A 24 -0.29 -19.05 -2.13
CA THR A 24 -0.89 -20.40 -2.25
C THR A 24 -1.44 -20.73 -3.64
N GLY A 25 -1.39 -19.82 -4.62
CA GLY A 25 -1.91 -20.08 -5.98
C GLY A 25 -1.22 -19.35 -7.12
N VAL A 26 -1.22 -19.96 -8.31
CA VAL A 26 -0.55 -19.48 -9.54
C VAL A 26 -0.99 -18.06 -9.95
N LYS A 27 -2.24 -17.65 -9.67
CA LYS A 27 -2.72 -16.28 -9.94
C LYS A 27 -2.15 -15.21 -8.98
N SER A 28 -1.91 -15.54 -7.70
CA SER A 28 -1.27 -14.59 -6.76
C SER A 28 0.23 -14.45 -7.02
N PHE A 29 0.84 -15.52 -7.50
CA PHE A 29 2.20 -15.51 -8.04
C PHE A 29 2.32 -14.54 -9.22
N PHE A 30 1.41 -14.57 -10.21
CA PHE A 30 1.45 -13.63 -11.34
C PHE A 30 1.09 -12.17 -10.99
N ALA A 31 0.23 -11.93 -10.00
CA ALA A 31 -0.06 -10.60 -9.48
C ALA A 31 1.17 -9.94 -8.80
N ASN A 32 2.02 -10.74 -8.14
CA ASN A 32 3.29 -10.28 -7.57
C ASN A 32 4.45 -10.26 -8.60
N VAL A 33 4.39 -11.10 -9.64
CA VAL A 33 5.42 -11.22 -10.70
C VAL A 33 5.26 -10.17 -11.81
N ALA A 34 4.10 -9.52 -11.94
CA ALA A 34 3.84 -8.53 -13.00
C ALA A 34 4.67 -7.24 -12.90
N GLN A 35 5.37 -7.01 -11.79
CA GLN A 35 6.53 -6.11 -11.76
C GLN A 35 7.79 -6.94 -11.56
N TYR A 36 8.41 -7.34 -12.67
CA TYR A 36 9.76 -7.89 -12.68
C TYR A 36 10.77 -6.77 -12.33
N ILE A 37 10.82 -6.37 -11.06
CA ILE A 37 11.93 -5.62 -10.49
C ILE A 37 12.81 -6.67 -9.80
N PRO A 38 14.04 -6.96 -10.31
CA PRO A 38 14.89 -8.04 -9.80
C PRO A 38 15.41 -7.88 -8.36
N TYR A 39 14.79 -7.01 -7.54
CA TYR A 39 15.24 -6.65 -6.19
C TYR A 39 14.11 -6.47 -5.17
N VAL A 40 12.84 -6.79 -5.49
CA VAL A 40 11.75 -6.77 -4.51
C VAL A 40 11.55 -8.18 -3.97
N PRO A 41 11.86 -8.47 -2.70
CA PRO A 41 11.60 -9.77 -2.12
C PRO A 41 10.09 -10.05 -2.14
N LEU A 42 9.70 -11.24 -2.60
CA LEU A 42 8.33 -11.76 -2.50
C LEU A 42 7.98 -12.19 -1.06
N SER A 43 8.43 -11.40 -0.08
CA SER A 43 8.27 -11.68 1.34
C SER A 43 7.05 -10.95 1.88
N GLU A 44 6.33 -11.62 2.79
CA GLU A 44 5.22 -11.05 3.57
C GLU A 44 5.81 -10.07 4.59
N SER A 45 6.18 -8.88 4.12
CA SER A 45 6.98 -7.95 4.89
C SER A 45 6.47 -6.52 4.74
N ILE A 46 6.53 -5.80 5.86
CA ILE A 46 6.32 -4.37 5.91
C ILE A 46 7.67 -3.71 6.18
N TYR A 47 8.03 -2.73 5.37
CA TYR A 47 9.31 -2.04 5.48
C TYR A 47 9.15 -0.70 6.20
N TYR A 48 9.97 -0.47 7.23
CA TYR A 48 10.22 0.87 7.77
C TYR A 48 11.52 1.39 7.17
N SER A 49 11.42 2.27 6.17
CA SER A 49 12.57 2.72 5.38
C SER A 49 13.19 4.00 5.94
N VAL A 50 14.41 3.95 6.50
CA VAL A 50 15.09 5.08 7.15
C VAL A 50 16.58 5.11 6.82
N GLY A 51 17.20 6.27 6.71
CA GLY A 51 18.61 6.44 6.34
C GLY A 51 18.79 6.80 4.86
N TYR A 52 19.94 6.45 4.27
CA TYR A 52 20.17 6.70 2.84
C TYR A 52 19.41 5.66 2.01
N LEU A 53 18.51 6.14 1.14
CA LEU A 53 17.69 5.27 0.30
C LEU A 53 17.88 5.64 -1.16
N ASN A 54 18.15 4.64 -2.00
CA ASN A 54 18.26 4.83 -3.44
C ASN A 54 16.90 4.66 -4.12
N ASN A 55 16.61 5.53 -5.09
CA ASN A 55 15.42 5.45 -5.95
C ASN A 55 14.11 5.46 -5.16
N VAL A 56 13.95 6.44 -4.27
CA VAL A 56 12.73 6.70 -3.47
C VAL A 56 11.59 7.20 -4.38
N TYR A 57 11.21 6.40 -5.39
CA TYR A 57 10.13 6.59 -6.36
C TYR A 57 10.42 7.44 -7.63
N THR A 58 11.31 6.96 -8.50
CA THR A 58 11.24 7.28 -9.94
C THR A 58 10.46 6.20 -10.66
N PHE A 59 9.12 6.26 -10.63
CA PHE A 59 8.29 5.52 -11.59
C PHE A 59 8.08 6.41 -12.82
N GLU A 60 9.16 6.61 -13.56
CA GLU A 60 9.07 6.86 -15.00
C GLU A 60 9.58 5.58 -15.67
N SER A 61 8.76 5.07 -16.58
CA SER A 61 8.93 3.85 -17.36
C SER A 61 10.37 3.43 -17.63
N ASP A 62 10.61 2.13 -17.48
CA ASP A 62 11.50 1.31 -18.31
C ASP A 62 12.97 1.75 -18.47
N VAL A 63 13.85 0.85 -18.02
CA VAL A 63 15.24 0.67 -18.48
C VAL A 63 16.33 1.58 -17.88
N LEU A 64 16.01 2.72 -17.26
CA LEU A 64 17.03 3.60 -16.65
C LEU A 64 16.66 4.08 -15.25
N GLN A 65 17.01 3.30 -14.22
CA GLN A 65 17.09 3.82 -12.86
C GLN A 65 18.24 4.82 -12.78
N LYS A 66 17.94 6.13 -12.75
CA LYS A 66 18.95 7.12 -12.39
C LYS A 66 19.22 6.98 -10.90
N GLU A 67 20.45 6.62 -10.53
CA GLU A 67 20.85 6.55 -9.13
C GLU A 67 20.54 7.88 -8.42
N ALA A 68 19.56 7.84 -7.53
CA ALA A 68 19.13 8.98 -6.75
C ALA A 68 19.06 8.59 -5.27
N TRP A 69 20.14 8.86 -4.54
CA TRP A 69 20.21 8.64 -3.10
C TRP A 69 19.60 9.82 -2.34
N THR A 70 18.64 9.53 -1.46
CA THR A 70 18.01 10.52 -0.58
C THR A 70 18.16 10.06 0.86
N TYR A 71 18.56 10.96 1.75
CA TYR A 71 18.55 10.69 3.18
C TYR A 71 17.17 10.96 3.76
N VAL A 72 16.56 9.93 4.34
CA VAL A 72 15.21 9.96 4.90
C VAL A 72 15.31 9.69 6.40
N ASN A 73 14.70 10.52 7.23
CA ASN A 73 14.73 10.36 8.68
C ASN A 73 13.42 10.78 9.35
N ASP A 74 13.35 10.52 10.65
CA ASP A 74 12.24 10.88 11.53
C ASP A 74 11.98 12.39 11.63
N LYS A 75 13.00 13.22 11.38
CA LYS A 75 12.91 14.69 11.34
C LYS A 75 12.18 15.24 10.12
N LEU A 76 11.81 14.40 9.15
CA LEU A 76 10.88 14.79 8.10
C LEU A 76 9.51 14.94 8.75
N LEU A 77 9.22 16.16 9.21
CA LEU A 77 7.97 16.44 9.89
C LEU A 77 6.85 16.68 8.89
N TYR A 78 5.69 16.16 9.25
CA TYR A 78 4.40 16.44 8.67
C TYR A 78 3.63 17.39 9.61
N LYS A 79 2.42 17.78 9.23
CA LYS A 79 1.52 18.65 10.02
C LYS A 79 1.48 18.21 11.49
N ASN A 80 1.43 19.18 12.40
CA ASN A 80 1.44 18.98 13.85
C ASN A 80 2.67 18.25 14.41
N GLY A 81 3.80 18.26 13.68
CA GLY A 81 5.08 17.71 14.15
C GLY A 81 5.14 16.18 14.14
N LYS A 82 4.23 15.50 13.44
CA LYS A 82 4.28 14.04 13.27
C LYS A 82 5.41 13.67 12.31
N SER A 83 6.07 12.53 12.53
CA SER A 83 7.04 12.04 11.54
C SER A 83 6.31 11.59 10.27
N LYS A 84 6.76 12.08 9.12
CA LYS A 84 6.27 11.65 7.82
C LYS A 84 6.59 10.18 7.54
N LEU A 85 7.66 9.68 8.15
CA LEU A 85 8.08 8.30 8.05
C LEU A 85 7.17 7.35 8.81
N ASP A 86 6.78 7.74 10.03
CA ASP A 86 5.82 6.98 10.83
C ASP A 86 4.43 6.97 10.19
N LEU A 87 4.04 8.08 9.55
CA LEU A 87 2.79 8.17 8.80
C LEU A 87 2.79 7.30 7.55
N ASP A 88 3.87 7.31 6.76
CA ASP A 88 4.03 6.43 5.60
C ASP A 88 3.99 4.96 6.02
N TYR A 89 4.76 4.59 7.05
CA TYR A 89 4.73 3.25 7.62
C TYR A 89 3.33 2.84 8.08
N SER A 90 2.62 3.72 8.80
CA SER A 90 1.26 3.45 9.27
C SER A 90 0.27 3.30 8.11
N TYR A 91 0.37 4.17 7.11
CA TYR A 91 -0.43 4.12 5.89
C TYR A 91 -0.24 2.79 5.15
N THR A 92 1.01 2.43 4.84
CA THR A 92 1.32 1.19 4.13
C THR A 92 0.93 -0.03 4.97
N SER A 93 1.21 -0.03 6.27
CA SER A 93 0.80 -1.13 7.16
C SER A 93 -0.70 -1.33 7.16
N ALA A 94 -1.47 -0.24 7.28
CA ALA A 94 -2.92 -0.28 7.27
C ALA A 94 -3.47 -0.76 5.91
N HIS A 95 -2.84 -0.37 4.81
CA HIS A 95 -3.19 -0.82 3.46
C HIS A 95 -2.95 -2.32 3.28
N GLU A 96 -1.72 -2.77 3.53
CA GLU A 96 -1.33 -4.16 3.32
C GLU A 96 -2.07 -5.13 4.24
N ILE A 97 -2.15 -4.84 5.54
CA ILE A 97 -2.91 -5.65 6.51
C ILE A 97 -4.42 -5.52 6.26
N GLY A 98 -4.87 -4.36 5.81
CA GLY A 98 -6.26 -4.09 5.45
C GLY A 98 -6.79 -5.09 4.44
N HIS A 99 -5.98 -5.48 3.45
CA HIS A 99 -6.37 -6.51 2.50
C HIS A 99 -6.69 -7.86 3.16
N THR A 100 -5.92 -8.27 4.19
CA THR A 100 -6.16 -9.52 4.93
C THR A 100 -7.49 -9.45 5.71
N ILE A 101 -7.78 -8.29 6.30
CA ILE A 101 -9.03 -8.02 7.03
C ILE A 101 -10.23 -8.07 6.08
N LEU A 102 -10.15 -7.37 4.94
CA LEU A 102 -11.22 -7.36 3.93
C LEU A 102 -11.50 -8.75 3.37
N ARG A 103 -10.44 -9.52 3.13
CA ARG A 103 -10.57 -10.92 2.71
C ARG A 103 -11.31 -11.74 3.77
N ALA A 104 -10.87 -11.69 5.03
CA ALA A 104 -11.49 -12.46 6.12
C ALA A 104 -12.97 -12.09 6.34
N TYR A 105 -13.33 -10.82 6.17
CA TYR A 105 -14.74 -10.38 6.22
C TYR A 105 -15.56 -10.94 5.06
N ALA A 106 -14.98 -10.99 3.86
CA ALA A 106 -15.69 -11.33 2.64
C ALA A 106 -15.55 -12.82 2.21
N GLU A 107 -14.93 -13.67 3.05
CA GLU A 107 -14.70 -15.13 2.88
C GLU A 107 -15.97 -16.00 2.72
N GLY A 108 -17.13 -15.41 2.43
CA GLY A 108 -18.35 -16.07 1.94
C GLY A 108 -18.71 -15.77 0.48
N SER A 109 -17.88 -15.01 -0.26
CA SER A 109 -18.11 -14.62 -1.65
C SER A 109 -16.87 -14.86 -2.52
N GLU A 110 -17.03 -15.52 -3.68
CA GLU A 110 -15.93 -15.81 -4.62
C GLU A 110 -15.25 -14.55 -5.20
N SER A 111 -15.84 -13.37 -4.99
CA SER A 111 -15.37 -12.08 -5.50
C SER A 111 -14.48 -11.31 -4.51
N SER A 112 -14.28 -11.80 -3.29
CA SER A 112 -13.69 -11.07 -2.17
C SER A 112 -12.18 -10.82 -2.29
N ALA A 113 -11.43 -11.84 -2.72
CA ALA A 113 -9.99 -11.70 -2.90
C ALA A 113 -9.71 -10.67 -4.01
N ASP A 114 -10.24 -10.88 -5.21
CA ASP A 114 -10.01 -9.97 -6.35
C ASP A 114 -10.47 -8.54 -6.04
N TYR A 115 -11.60 -8.35 -5.35
CA TYR A 115 -12.04 -7.02 -4.92
C TYR A 115 -11.01 -6.29 -4.03
N SER A 116 -10.38 -7.02 -3.10
CA SER A 116 -9.33 -6.49 -2.25
C SER A 116 -8.06 -6.18 -3.05
N TYR A 117 -7.54 -7.13 -3.84
CA TYR A 117 -6.26 -6.98 -4.58
C TYR A 117 -6.34 -6.06 -5.81
N GLU A 118 -7.52 -5.84 -6.35
CA GLU A 118 -7.76 -4.84 -7.40
C GLU A 118 -8.06 -3.45 -6.81
N HIS A 119 -7.75 -3.25 -5.52
CA HIS A 119 -7.89 -1.97 -4.83
C HIS A 119 -9.30 -1.40 -5.00
N LYS A 120 -10.31 -2.24 -4.75
CA LYS A 120 -11.74 -1.96 -4.99
C LYS A 120 -12.07 -1.58 -6.44
N GLY A 121 -11.39 -2.22 -7.40
CA GLY A 121 -11.54 -1.99 -8.83
C GLY A 121 -10.91 -0.70 -9.35
N SER A 122 -10.12 -0.01 -8.52
CA SER A 122 -9.33 1.16 -8.92
C SER A 122 -8.01 0.80 -9.61
N SER A 123 -7.62 -0.48 -9.58
CA SER A 123 -6.46 -1.03 -10.29
C SER A 123 -6.81 -2.40 -10.91
N GLY A 124 -5.92 -2.93 -11.74
CA GLY A 124 -5.81 -4.38 -11.90
C GLY A 124 -5.04 -4.98 -10.71
N TYR A 125 -4.33 -6.09 -10.91
CA TYR A 125 -3.49 -6.67 -9.85
C TYR A 125 -2.25 -5.83 -9.48
N SER A 126 -1.87 -4.85 -10.31
CA SER A 126 -0.68 -4.02 -10.05
C SER A 126 -0.86 -2.59 -10.59
N ASP A 127 -1.40 -2.47 -11.81
CA ASP A 127 -1.49 -1.17 -12.48
C ASP A 127 -2.77 -0.42 -12.09
N THR A 128 -2.60 0.84 -11.70
CA THR A 128 -3.71 1.78 -11.52
C THR A 128 -4.55 1.84 -12.80
N LYS A 129 -5.87 1.68 -12.65
CA LYS A 129 -6.80 1.71 -13.77
C LYS A 129 -6.82 3.14 -14.33
N PRO A 130 -6.62 3.35 -15.63
CA PRO A 130 -6.69 4.68 -16.21
C PRO A 130 -8.07 5.33 -16.01
N VAL A 131 -8.11 6.65 -15.86
CA VAL A 131 -9.37 7.42 -15.74
C VAL A 131 -10.31 7.15 -16.91
N SER A 132 -9.78 7.00 -18.13
CA SER A 132 -10.55 6.65 -19.34
C SER A 132 -11.24 5.30 -19.28
N LYS A 133 -10.85 4.42 -18.35
CA LYS A 133 -11.45 3.10 -18.10
C LYS A 133 -12.25 3.08 -16.79
N GLY A 134 -12.57 4.23 -16.21
CA GLY A 134 -13.30 4.35 -14.94
C GLY A 134 -12.42 4.21 -13.71
N GLY A 135 -11.12 4.49 -13.81
CA GLY A 135 -10.27 4.68 -12.64
C GLY A 135 -10.49 6.05 -11.98
N PHE A 136 -9.86 6.23 -10.82
CA PHE A 136 -10.06 7.41 -9.97
C PHE A 136 -8.85 8.34 -10.06
N THR A 137 -9.08 9.65 -10.04
CA THR A 137 -8.02 10.67 -9.97
C THR A 137 -7.77 11.05 -8.52
N TYR A 138 -6.52 11.36 -8.20
CA TYR A 138 -6.18 11.93 -6.89
C TYR A 138 -6.94 13.25 -6.68
N PRO A 139 -7.78 13.36 -5.64
CA PRO A 139 -8.59 14.54 -5.43
C PRO A 139 -7.75 15.70 -4.87
N MET A 140 -8.12 16.94 -5.20
CA MET A 140 -7.51 18.15 -4.61
C MET A 140 -8.06 18.46 -3.21
N SER A 141 -9.19 17.86 -2.82
CA SER A 141 -9.86 18.06 -1.54
C SER A 141 -10.82 16.91 -1.23
N GLY A 142 -11.13 16.71 0.04
CA GLY A 142 -11.99 15.61 0.50
C GLY A 142 -11.18 14.37 0.85
N GLU A 143 -11.89 13.28 1.16
CA GLU A 143 -11.28 12.05 1.65
C GLU A 143 -10.82 11.11 0.52
N ILE A 144 -9.73 10.39 0.78
CA ILE A 144 -9.16 9.35 -0.05
C ILE A 144 -9.34 8.02 0.67
N ASP A 145 -10.02 7.08 0.01
CA ASP A 145 -10.11 5.71 0.49
C ASP A 145 -8.72 5.06 0.47
N LEU A 146 -8.27 4.63 1.65
CA LEU A 146 -7.00 3.96 1.91
C LEU A 146 -6.74 2.81 0.93
N MET A 147 -7.79 2.08 0.52
CA MET A 147 -7.65 0.88 -0.30
C MET A 147 -7.64 1.14 -1.80
N LYS A 148 -7.67 2.41 -2.27
CA LYS A 148 -7.73 2.74 -3.70
C LYS A 148 -6.40 3.26 -4.25
N TYR A 149 -6.07 2.81 -5.45
CA TYR A 149 -5.04 3.42 -6.27
C TYR A 149 -5.61 4.57 -7.10
N LEU A 150 -4.87 5.67 -7.13
CA LEU A 150 -5.30 6.94 -7.72
C LEU A 150 -4.35 7.37 -8.84
N ASN A 151 -4.93 7.86 -9.93
CA ASN A 151 -4.19 8.45 -11.04
C ASN A 151 -3.74 9.86 -10.67
N ASN A 152 -2.59 10.29 -11.20
CA ASN A 152 -2.03 11.63 -10.99
C ASN A 152 -1.80 11.98 -9.50
N GLY A 153 -1.59 10.95 -8.67
CA GLY A 153 -1.23 11.11 -7.27
C GLY A 153 0.24 11.54 -7.08
N PRO A 154 0.61 11.84 -5.82
CA PRO A 154 1.99 12.14 -5.47
C PRO A 154 2.90 10.98 -5.86
N ARG A 155 4.04 11.30 -6.51
CA ARG A 155 4.98 10.27 -6.98
C ARG A 155 5.80 9.66 -5.86
N SER A 156 5.95 10.37 -4.74
CA SER A 156 6.69 9.93 -3.56
C SER A 156 5.84 10.17 -2.31
N PHE A 157 6.01 9.32 -1.27
CA PHE A 157 5.39 9.53 0.04
C PHE A 157 5.70 10.93 0.62
N LEU A 158 6.86 11.51 0.24
CA LEU A 158 7.26 12.88 0.58
C LEU A 158 6.28 13.96 0.14
N ASP A 159 5.39 13.67 -0.79
CA ASP A 159 4.38 14.59 -1.32
C ASP A 159 2.95 14.19 -0.92
N TYR A 160 2.76 13.07 -0.20
CA TYR A 160 1.44 12.65 0.27
C TYR A 160 0.89 13.60 1.35
N ASP A 161 -0.42 13.82 1.26
CA ASP A 161 -1.22 14.43 2.31
C ASP A 161 -1.93 13.32 3.11
N PHE A 162 -1.33 12.90 4.22
CA PHE A 162 -1.84 11.79 5.03
C PHE A 162 -3.15 12.10 5.76
N GLU A 163 -3.51 13.37 5.98
CA GLU A 163 -4.74 13.77 6.70
C GLU A 163 -6.02 13.48 5.93
N ILE A 164 -5.94 13.39 4.60
CA ILE A 164 -7.11 13.12 3.78
C ILE A 164 -7.32 11.63 3.54
N ILE A 165 -6.40 10.78 3.97
CA ILE A 165 -6.50 9.33 3.80
C ILE A 165 -7.37 8.76 4.91
N THR A 166 -8.43 8.07 4.53
CA THR A 166 -9.42 7.48 5.43
C THR A 166 -9.77 6.06 5.00
N THR A 167 -10.34 5.29 5.90
CA THR A 167 -10.89 3.96 5.60
C THR A 167 -12.37 4.10 5.23
N GLU A 168 -12.85 3.40 4.19
CA GLU A 168 -14.29 3.42 3.84
C GLU A 168 -15.15 2.87 4.98
N GLU A 169 -16.35 3.42 5.18
CA GLU A 169 -17.31 2.99 6.19
C GLU A 169 -17.52 1.47 6.21
N LYS A 170 -17.65 0.83 5.05
CA LYS A 170 -17.84 -0.63 4.96
C LYS A 170 -16.66 -1.42 5.49
N ASP A 171 -15.44 -0.93 5.29
CA ASP A 171 -14.22 -1.59 5.79
C ASP A 171 -14.14 -1.45 7.31
N VAL A 172 -14.51 -0.27 7.85
CA VAL A 172 -14.61 -0.04 9.30
C VAL A 172 -15.66 -0.95 9.93
N LEU A 173 -16.84 -1.07 9.30
CA LEU A 173 -17.89 -1.98 9.76
C LEU A 173 -17.43 -3.44 9.71
N GLY A 174 -16.68 -3.83 8.67
CA GLY A 174 -16.07 -5.16 8.56
C GLY A 174 -15.07 -5.43 9.68
N LEU A 175 -14.21 -4.45 10.01
CA LEU A 175 -13.28 -4.54 11.13
C LEU A 175 -14.02 -4.71 12.46
N LEU A 176 -15.02 -3.86 12.72
CA LEU A 176 -15.86 -3.95 13.91
C LEU A 176 -16.56 -5.31 14.01
N TRP A 177 -17.09 -5.83 12.91
CA TRP A 177 -17.68 -7.17 12.86
C TRP A 177 -16.68 -8.26 13.25
N LEU A 178 -15.46 -8.20 12.69
CA LEU A 178 -14.39 -9.16 12.96
C LEU A 178 -13.92 -9.16 14.43
N THR A 179 -14.04 -8.04 15.14
CA THR A 179 -13.74 -8.00 16.58
C THR A 179 -14.66 -8.89 17.42
N LYS A 180 -15.84 -9.26 16.88
CA LYS A 180 -16.90 -9.98 17.59
C LYS A 180 -17.30 -9.30 18.92
N ILE A 181 -17.13 -7.97 19.01
CA ILE A 181 -17.56 -7.19 20.17
C ILE A 181 -19.04 -7.45 20.41
N LYS A 182 -19.38 -7.77 21.67
CA LYS A 182 -20.76 -7.82 22.14
C LYS A 182 -21.06 -6.48 22.79
N ILE A 183 -22.08 -5.79 22.29
CA ILE A 183 -22.60 -4.58 22.92
C ILE A 183 -23.71 -5.05 23.86
N GLU A 184 -23.53 -4.78 25.15
CA GLU A 184 -24.49 -5.04 26.22
C GLU A 184 -25.18 -3.73 26.65
#